data_AF-A0A358UZ29-F1
#
_entry.id   AF-A0A358UZ29-F1
#
_cell.length_a   1.000
_cell.length_b   1.000
_cell.length_c   1.000
_cell.angle_alpha   90.00
_cell.angle_beta   90.00
_cell.angle_gamma   90.00
#
_symmetry.space_group_name_H-M   'P 1'
#
loop_
_entity.id
_entity.type
_entity.pdbx_description
1 polymer ?
#
loop_
_entity_poly.entity_id
_entity_poly.type
_entity_poly.pdbx_seq_one_letter_code
_entity_poly.pdbx_strand_id
1 'polypeptide(L)'
;KPLDGDSSTTQPENFELNPIGKGSFILNGRSITYDGATDSLEDIVARINSTGTGVYASITPENRLQLDAMRGKDYVIETMADSGGNFLERLGILDADKAYPPPSYVNPPTSIFSGTVTLRPKDSAASRIQISSVIKNNLNAIAAAKGDDLSAPPDGVGDVSRGPGDGGNAILLAALRESNTMEGGTGTYNDFVIGMLGEIGVEAGAAERSQTALDAQITQLKSRREEIQGVSIDEEMINMIKYQRGFEAAARIISTMDQVLQTLIALGR
;
A
#
# COMPACT_ATOMS: atom_id res chain seq x y z
N LYS A 1 17.88 -8.89 -45.65
CA LYS A 1 19.04 -9.27 -44.80
C LYS A 1 19.34 -8.07 -43.91
N PRO A 2 19.47 -8.21 -42.58
CA PRO A 2 19.89 -7.09 -41.73
C PRO A 2 21.30 -6.67 -42.13
N LEU A 3 21.54 -5.36 -42.20
CA LEU A 3 22.82 -4.73 -42.53
C LEU A 3 23.87 -5.19 -41.51
N ASP A 4 24.88 -5.95 -41.96
CA ASP A 4 26.04 -6.37 -41.18
C ASP A 4 27.20 -5.40 -41.45
N GLY A 5 27.49 -4.55 -40.45
CA GLY A 5 28.52 -3.52 -40.52
C GLY A 5 29.94 -4.08 -40.43
N ASP A 6 30.49 -4.50 -41.55
CA ASP A 6 31.94 -4.64 -41.70
C ASP A 6 32.58 -3.24 -41.77
N SER A 7 33.65 -3.04 -41.00
CA SER A 7 34.40 -1.77 -40.92
C SER A 7 35.69 -1.79 -41.76
N SER A 8 35.93 -2.88 -42.50
CA SER A 8 37.13 -3.05 -43.33
C SER A 8 36.98 -2.55 -44.77
N THR A 9 35.79 -2.14 -45.19
CA THR A 9 35.51 -1.63 -46.53
C THR A 9 35.53 -0.09 -46.53
N THR A 10 36.49 0.52 -47.22
CA THR A 10 36.56 1.98 -47.44
C THR A 10 35.53 2.48 -48.47
N GLN A 11 34.47 1.72 -48.71
CA GLN A 11 33.33 2.12 -49.53
C GLN A 11 32.03 1.92 -48.74
N PRO A 12 31.08 2.86 -48.79
CA PRO A 12 29.86 2.82 -47.98
C PRO A 12 28.93 1.70 -48.47
N GLU A 13 29.00 0.52 -47.86
CA GLU A 13 28.30 -0.69 -48.33
C GLU A 13 26.76 -0.68 -48.18
N ASN A 14 26.13 0.40 -47.69
CA ASN A 14 24.73 0.34 -47.26
C ASN A 14 23.74 1.25 -48.02
N PHE A 15 24.15 1.87 -49.14
CA PHE A 15 23.24 2.65 -50.01
C PHE A 15 23.09 2.10 -51.44
N GLU A 16 23.79 1.02 -51.81
CA GLU A 16 23.96 0.65 -53.23
C GLU A 16 22.85 -0.18 -53.90
N LEU A 17 21.78 -0.60 -53.23
CA LEU A 17 20.71 -1.38 -53.91
C LEU A 17 19.50 -0.58 -54.40
N ASN A 18 19.51 0.74 -54.25
CA ASN A 18 18.76 1.76 -55.01
C ASN A 18 18.85 3.07 -54.21
N PRO A 19 19.16 4.22 -54.84
CA PRO A 19 19.36 5.46 -54.10
C PRO A 19 18.11 5.78 -53.28
N ILE A 20 18.28 6.01 -51.97
CA ILE A 20 17.27 6.73 -51.20
C ILE A 20 17.18 8.09 -51.91
N GLY A 21 16.04 8.38 -52.53
CA GLY A 21 15.84 9.66 -53.22
C GLY A 21 16.10 10.83 -52.26
N LYS A 22 16.27 12.05 -52.78
CA LYS A 22 16.32 13.22 -51.91
C LYS A 22 15.00 13.35 -51.17
N GLY A 23 15.05 13.45 -49.85
CA GLY A 23 13.86 13.45 -49.02
C GLY A 23 14.07 14.15 -47.69
N SER A 24 13.02 14.17 -46.88
CA SER A 24 13.09 14.66 -45.51
C SER A 24 12.14 13.91 -44.61
N PHE A 25 12.58 13.61 -43.40
CA PHE A 25 11.71 13.09 -42.34
C PHE A 25 11.61 14.13 -41.21
N ILE A 26 10.51 14.07 -40.46
CA ILE A 26 10.22 14.91 -39.32
C ILE A 26 10.50 14.13 -38.05
N LEU A 27 11.17 14.77 -37.09
CA LEU A 27 11.42 14.26 -35.75
C LEU A 27 11.14 15.36 -34.73
N ASN A 28 10.23 15.12 -33.81
CA ASN A 28 9.77 16.08 -32.79
C ASN A 28 9.43 17.46 -33.40
N GLY A 29 8.69 17.46 -34.51
CA GLY A 29 8.26 18.65 -35.22
C GLY A 29 9.35 19.37 -36.03
N ARG A 30 10.57 18.84 -36.12
CA ARG A 30 11.66 19.39 -36.93
C ARG A 30 11.96 18.52 -38.15
N SER A 31 12.17 19.14 -39.30
CA SER A 31 12.52 18.44 -40.54
C SER A 31 14.03 18.19 -40.63
N ILE A 32 14.40 16.96 -40.98
CA ILE A 32 15.76 16.50 -41.28
C ILE A 32 15.78 16.07 -42.74
N THR A 33 16.57 16.77 -43.56
CA THR A 33 16.78 16.41 -44.96
C THR A 33 17.85 15.34 -45.08
N TYR A 34 17.75 14.51 -46.12
CA TYR A 34 18.77 13.55 -46.51
C TYR A 34 18.85 13.42 -48.04
N ASP A 35 20.03 13.08 -48.53
CA ASP A 35 20.30 12.75 -49.92
C ASP A 35 21.04 11.40 -49.97
N GLY A 36 20.34 10.34 -50.36
CA GLY A 36 20.91 8.99 -50.38
C GLY A 36 21.98 8.77 -51.44
N ALA A 37 22.29 9.76 -52.29
CA ALA A 37 23.39 9.70 -53.23
C ALA A 37 24.70 10.29 -52.66
N THR A 38 24.63 11.14 -51.64
CA THR A 38 25.80 11.87 -51.11
C THR A 38 26.02 11.71 -49.62
N ASP A 39 24.97 11.43 -48.85
CA ASP A 39 25.03 11.47 -47.39
C ASP A 39 25.27 10.09 -46.79
N SER A 40 26.17 10.00 -45.82
CA SER A 40 26.32 8.81 -45.00
C SER A 40 25.34 8.79 -43.82
N LEU A 41 25.24 7.66 -43.12
CA LEU A 41 24.43 7.56 -41.89
C LEU A 41 24.99 8.49 -40.80
N GLU A 42 26.31 8.64 -40.73
CA GLU A 42 27.01 9.57 -39.83
C GLU A 42 26.63 11.03 -40.13
N ASP A 43 26.50 11.41 -41.41
CA ASP A 43 26.07 12.76 -41.80
C ASP A 43 24.62 13.03 -41.38
N ILE A 44 23.77 12.01 -41.43
CA ILE A 44 22.37 12.11 -40.97
C ILE A 44 22.32 12.20 -39.44
N VAL A 45 23.11 11.41 -38.73
CA VAL A 45 23.23 11.46 -37.26
C VAL A 45 23.72 12.83 -36.80
N ALA A 46 24.76 13.38 -37.44
CA ALA A 46 25.26 14.71 -37.15
C ALA A 46 24.17 15.78 -37.34
N ARG A 47 23.38 15.68 -38.42
CA ARG A 47 22.25 16.59 -38.67
C ARG A 47 21.13 16.47 -37.64
N ILE A 48 20.78 15.25 -37.22
CA ILE A 48 19.77 15.06 -36.15
C ILE A 48 20.24 15.77 -34.88
N ASN A 49 21.49 15.58 -34.50
CA ASN A 49 22.09 16.17 -33.29
C ASN A 49 22.22 17.70 -33.39
N SER A 50 22.49 18.26 -34.58
CA SER A 50 22.60 19.72 -34.76
C SER A 50 21.26 20.43 -34.85
N THR A 51 20.20 19.74 -35.28
CA THR A 51 18.88 20.35 -35.54
C THR A 51 18.09 20.64 -34.26
N GLY A 52 18.52 20.08 -33.11
CA GLY A 52 17.90 20.35 -31.81
C GLY A 52 16.51 19.74 -31.67
N THR A 53 16.31 18.54 -32.21
CA THR A 53 15.08 17.75 -32.15
C THR A 53 14.70 17.33 -30.71
N GLY A 54 15.62 17.47 -29.75
CA GLY A 54 15.42 16.99 -28.37
C GLY A 54 15.76 15.51 -28.19
N VAL A 55 16.28 14.87 -29.23
CA VAL A 55 16.89 13.54 -29.17
C VAL A 55 18.38 13.63 -29.51
N TYR A 56 19.14 12.67 -29.01
CA TYR A 56 20.52 12.38 -29.34
C TYR A 56 20.55 11.13 -30.23
N ALA A 57 21.04 11.30 -31.45
CA ALA A 57 21.27 10.21 -32.39
C ALA A 57 22.70 9.66 -32.24
N SER A 58 22.84 8.35 -32.31
CA SER A 58 24.14 7.66 -32.38
C SER A 58 24.04 6.42 -33.28
N ILE A 59 25.19 5.85 -33.64
CA ILE A 59 25.26 4.59 -34.37
C ILE A 59 25.79 3.53 -33.40
N THR A 60 25.07 2.42 -33.24
CA THR A 60 25.53 1.31 -32.39
C THR A 60 26.69 0.58 -33.04
N PRO A 61 27.49 -0.21 -32.28
CA PRO A 61 28.55 -1.03 -32.84
C PRO A 61 28.08 -2.01 -33.94
N GLU A 62 26.79 -2.37 -33.95
CA GLU A 62 26.15 -3.18 -34.99
C GLU A 62 25.67 -2.37 -36.21
N ASN A 63 26.15 -1.13 -36.35
CA ASN A 63 25.85 -0.21 -37.45
C ASN A 63 24.34 0.13 -37.58
N ARG A 64 23.68 0.34 -36.43
CA ARG A 64 22.25 0.71 -36.37
C ARG A 64 22.08 2.13 -35.86
N LEU A 65 21.12 2.87 -36.43
CA LEU A 65 20.70 4.16 -35.89
C LEU A 65 20.01 3.96 -34.53
N GLN A 66 20.57 4.56 -33.49
CA GLN A 66 19.97 4.65 -32.15
C GLN A 66 19.58 6.10 -31.86
N LEU A 67 18.38 6.29 -31.33
CA LEU A 67 17.86 7.60 -30.92
C LEU A 67 17.55 7.56 -29.42
N ASP A 68 18.31 8.30 -28.63
CA ASP A 68 18.12 8.44 -27.19
C ASP A 68 17.56 9.82 -26.87
N ALA A 69 16.57 9.93 -25.98
CA ALA A 69 16.05 11.24 -25.62
C ALA A 69 17.03 12.03 -24.71
N MET A 70 17.19 13.33 -24.95
CA MET A 70 18.09 14.17 -24.15
C MET A 70 17.46 14.57 -22.80
N ARG A 71 18.31 14.63 -21.76
CA ARG A 71 17.92 15.04 -20.40
C ARG A 71 17.42 16.49 -20.43
N GLY A 72 16.13 16.70 -20.17
CA GLY A 72 15.49 18.04 -20.14
C GLY A 72 14.32 18.25 -21.11
N LYS A 73 14.03 17.27 -21.97
CA LYS A 73 12.84 17.23 -22.85
C LYS A 73 12.16 15.87 -22.68
N ASP A 74 11.54 15.64 -21.53
CA ASP A 74 10.67 14.51 -21.14
C ASP A 74 10.96 13.11 -21.73
N TYR A 75 12.22 12.77 -21.96
CA TYR A 75 12.69 11.43 -22.28
C TYR A 75 11.97 10.70 -23.44
N VAL A 76 11.31 11.41 -24.38
CA VAL A 76 10.40 10.80 -25.36
C VAL A 76 10.56 11.39 -26.77
N ILE A 77 10.39 10.52 -27.78
CA ILE A 77 10.15 10.91 -29.17
C ILE A 77 8.66 11.28 -29.31
N GLU A 78 8.37 12.57 -29.47
CA GLU A 78 7.02 13.13 -29.51
C GLU A 78 6.34 12.94 -30.88
N THR A 79 7.08 13.11 -31.97
CA THR A 79 6.56 12.91 -33.33
C THR A 79 7.62 12.36 -34.27
N MET A 80 7.23 11.48 -35.19
CA MET A 80 8.07 11.02 -36.31
C MET A 80 7.22 10.96 -37.57
N ALA A 81 7.70 11.41 -38.72
CA ALA A 81 7.00 11.21 -39.99
C ALA A 81 8.00 11.18 -41.15
N ASP A 82 7.78 10.38 -42.17
CA ASP A 82 8.60 10.36 -43.39
C ASP A 82 7.70 10.50 -44.62
N SER A 83 6.87 11.56 -44.61
CA SER A 83 5.89 11.80 -45.67
C SER A 83 6.60 12.37 -46.91
N GLY A 84 6.66 11.57 -47.99
CA GLY A 84 7.38 11.92 -49.21
C GLY A 84 8.84 11.45 -49.25
N GLY A 85 9.26 10.66 -48.27
CA GLY A 85 10.57 10.01 -48.22
C GLY A 85 10.45 8.50 -47.94
N ASN A 86 11.57 7.79 -47.85
CA ASN A 86 11.61 6.36 -47.53
C ASN A 86 12.80 5.97 -46.64
N PHE A 87 13.38 6.93 -45.92
CA PHE A 87 14.52 6.71 -45.03
C PHE A 87 14.13 5.96 -43.76
N LEU A 88 13.09 6.40 -43.05
CA LEU A 88 12.63 5.74 -41.82
C LEU A 88 12.01 4.37 -42.10
N GLU A 89 11.41 4.20 -43.28
CA GLU A 89 10.93 2.91 -43.79
C GLU A 89 12.06 1.92 -43.98
N ARG A 90 13.14 2.33 -44.64
CA ARG A 90 14.30 1.47 -44.89
C ARG A 90 15.06 1.08 -43.63
N LEU A 91 15.06 1.97 -42.64
CA LEU A 91 15.60 1.66 -41.31
C LEU A 91 14.67 0.76 -40.49
N GLY A 92 13.48 0.44 -40.98
CA GLY A 92 12.47 -0.36 -40.28
C GLY A 92 11.89 0.34 -39.05
N ILE A 93 12.02 1.67 -38.98
CA ILE A 93 11.55 2.49 -37.86
C ILE A 93 10.08 2.87 -38.05
N LEU A 94 9.61 3.09 -39.29
CA LEU A 94 8.24 3.51 -39.57
C LEU A 94 7.77 2.93 -40.90
N ASP A 95 6.53 2.43 -41.00
CA ASP A 95 5.99 1.98 -42.28
C ASP A 95 5.86 3.16 -43.28
N ALA A 96 5.86 2.86 -44.59
CA ALA A 96 5.75 3.85 -45.66
C ALA A 96 4.61 4.86 -45.44
N ASP A 97 4.93 6.15 -45.61
CA ASP A 97 4.02 7.29 -45.47
C ASP A 97 3.26 7.36 -44.13
N LYS A 98 3.77 6.72 -43.07
CA LYS A 98 3.16 6.83 -41.73
C LYS A 98 3.77 7.96 -40.91
N ALA A 99 3.06 8.29 -39.84
CA ALA A 99 3.48 9.23 -38.82
C ALA A 99 3.20 8.63 -37.43
N TYR A 100 4.07 8.95 -36.48
CA TYR A 100 3.93 8.69 -35.07
C TYR A 100 3.71 10.02 -34.32
N PRO A 101 2.83 10.06 -33.30
CA PRO A 101 1.81 9.06 -33.01
C PRO A 101 0.79 8.98 -34.15
N PRO A 102 0.13 7.82 -34.35
CA PRO A 102 -0.86 7.68 -35.41
C PRO A 102 -1.99 8.72 -35.22
N PRO A 103 -2.52 9.31 -36.32
CA PRO A 103 -3.53 10.36 -36.26
C PRO A 103 -4.88 9.91 -35.65
N SER A 104 -5.06 8.60 -35.48
CA SER A 104 -6.20 7.97 -34.78
C SER A 104 -5.67 7.04 -33.69
N TYR A 105 -6.52 6.75 -32.67
CA TYR A 105 -6.21 5.81 -31.57
C TYR A 105 -6.05 4.37 -32.09
N VAL A 106 -4.94 4.13 -32.77
CA VAL A 106 -4.45 2.80 -33.10
C VAL A 106 -3.40 2.50 -32.05
N ASN A 107 -3.47 1.33 -31.43
CA ASN A 107 -2.36 0.86 -30.60
C ASN A 107 -1.08 0.99 -31.44
N PRO A 108 -0.07 1.76 -30.98
CA PRO A 108 1.15 1.92 -31.76
C PRO A 108 1.70 0.51 -32.01
N PRO A 109 2.10 0.19 -33.26
CA PRO A 109 2.68 -1.11 -33.55
C PRO A 109 3.83 -1.35 -32.58
N THR A 110 3.70 -2.36 -31.73
CA THR A 110 4.72 -2.75 -30.75
C THR A 110 6.01 -3.23 -31.41
N SER A 111 6.01 -3.39 -32.74
CA SER A 111 7.15 -3.72 -33.58
C SER A 111 8.14 -2.57 -33.81
N ILE A 112 7.76 -1.32 -33.51
CA ILE A 112 8.57 -0.12 -33.82
C ILE A 112 9.58 0.21 -32.71
N PHE A 113 9.41 -0.35 -31.52
CA PHE A 113 10.17 0.04 -30.33
C PHE A 113 10.87 -1.17 -29.69
N SER A 114 12.19 -1.18 -29.74
CA SER A 114 13.03 -2.13 -29.00
C SER A 114 13.50 -1.49 -27.69
N GLY A 115 13.24 -2.15 -26.55
CA GLY A 115 13.61 -1.67 -25.21
C GLY A 115 12.43 -1.20 -24.34
N THR A 116 12.71 -0.75 -23.12
CA THR A 116 11.70 -0.20 -22.19
C THR A 116 11.25 1.18 -22.66
N VAL A 117 10.21 1.23 -23.49
CA VAL A 117 9.62 2.51 -23.94
C VAL A 117 8.61 3.01 -22.93
N THR A 118 8.96 4.10 -22.26
CA THR A 118 8.03 4.84 -21.40
C THR A 118 7.31 5.87 -22.28
N LEU A 119 6.06 5.57 -22.65
CA LEU A 119 5.19 6.52 -23.34
C LEU A 119 4.69 7.56 -22.32
N ARG A 120 4.74 8.86 -22.65
CA ARG A 120 4.12 9.90 -21.82
C ARG A 120 2.63 9.57 -21.61
N PRO A 121 2.10 9.62 -20.36
CA PRO A 121 0.67 9.82 -20.15
C PRO A 121 0.25 11.13 -20.80
N LYS A 122 -0.87 11.15 -21.52
CA LYS A 122 -1.37 12.36 -22.19
C LYS A 122 -1.51 13.53 -21.20
N ASP A 123 -1.16 14.74 -21.63
CA ASP A 123 -1.37 15.96 -20.85
C ASP A 123 -2.80 16.02 -20.28
N SER A 124 -2.91 16.46 -19.03
CA SER A 124 -4.19 16.47 -18.28
C SER A 124 -4.86 15.10 -18.16
N ALA A 125 -4.12 14.01 -17.93
CA ALA A 125 -4.70 12.68 -17.71
C ALA A 125 -5.86 12.67 -16.70
N ALA A 126 -5.79 13.51 -15.66
CA ALA A 126 -6.86 13.70 -14.68
C ALA A 126 -8.15 14.30 -15.27
N SER A 127 -8.06 15.20 -16.26
CA SER A 127 -9.24 15.76 -16.95
C SER A 127 -9.93 14.75 -17.86
N ARG A 128 -9.26 13.62 -18.15
CA ARG A 128 -9.79 12.51 -18.95
C ARG A 128 -10.40 11.40 -18.09
N ILE A 129 -10.36 11.51 -16.77
CA ILE A 129 -11.13 10.65 -15.88
C ILE A 129 -12.60 11.04 -16.07
N GLN A 130 -13.37 10.10 -16.60
CA GLN A 130 -14.80 10.27 -16.83
C GLN A 130 -15.52 8.96 -16.54
N ILE A 131 -16.80 9.09 -16.18
CA ILE A 131 -17.69 7.93 -16.06
C ILE A 131 -17.81 7.28 -17.44
N SER A 132 -17.75 5.94 -17.46
CA SER A 132 -17.95 5.13 -18.66
C SER A 132 -19.22 5.56 -19.41
N SER A 133 -19.13 5.64 -20.74
CA SER A 133 -20.29 5.94 -21.60
C SER A 133 -21.42 4.93 -21.41
N VAL A 134 -21.08 3.68 -21.06
CA VAL A 134 -22.05 2.63 -20.74
C VAL A 134 -22.91 3.03 -19.53
N ILE A 135 -22.29 3.56 -18.47
CA ILE A 135 -23.00 3.99 -17.24
C ILE A 135 -23.75 5.32 -17.48
N LYS A 136 -23.17 6.24 -18.27
CA LYS A 136 -23.85 7.51 -18.61
C LYS A 136 -25.12 7.30 -19.43
N ASN A 137 -25.11 6.36 -20.38
CA ASN A 137 -26.24 6.08 -21.25
C ASN A 137 -27.23 5.09 -20.63
N ASN A 138 -26.79 4.28 -19.66
CA ASN A 138 -27.65 3.35 -18.95
C ASN A 138 -27.27 3.28 -17.47
N LEU A 139 -28.04 3.97 -16.61
CA LEU A 139 -27.84 3.91 -15.16
C LEU A 139 -28.07 2.51 -14.59
N ASN A 140 -28.80 1.63 -15.29
CA ASN A 140 -28.98 0.24 -14.84
C ASN A 140 -27.70 -0.60 -14.97
N ALA A 141 -26.65 -0.09 -15.63
CA ALA A 141 -25.34 -0.71 -15.61
C ALA A 141 -24.64 -0.57 -14.24
N ILE A 142 -25.23 0.17 -13.29
CA ILE A 142 -24.78 0.22 -11.90
C ILE A 142 -25.34 -1.02 -11.19
N ALA A 143 -24.49 -1.75 -10.46
CA ALA A 143 -24.85 -3.00 -9.77
C ALA A 143 -26.00 -2.89 -8.74
N ALA A 144 -26.44 -1.67 -8.41
CA ALA A 144 -27.59 -1.41 -7.54
C ALA A 144 -28.94 -1.71 -8.23
N ALA A 145 -29.00 -1.70 -9.56
CA ALA A 145 -30.19 -2.07 -10.32
C ALA A 145 -30.34 -3.59 -10.37
N LYS A 146 -31.57 -4.08 -10.21
CA LYS A 146 -31.86 -5.52 -10.34
C LYS A 146 -32.32 -5.86 -11.75
N GLY A 147 -33.15 -5.02 -12.36
CA GLY A 147 -33.90 -5.35 -13.57
C GLY A 147 -35.06 -6.34 -13.34
N ASP A 148 -35.75 -6.66 -14.42
CA ASP A 148 -36.70 -7.77 -14.53
C ASP A 148 -35.98 -9.01 -15.06
N ASP A 149 -36.10 -10.10 -14.30
CA ASP A 149 -35.66 -11.44 -14.69
C ASP A 149 -36.78 -12.08 -15.52
N LEU A 150 -36.50 -12.30 -16.81
CA LEU A 150 -37.44 -12.89 -17.75
C LEU A 150 -37.09 -14.35 -18.05
N SER A 151 -36.11 -14.90 -17.36
CA SER A 151 -35.66 -16.28 -17.52
C SER A 151 -36.66 -17.27 -16.90
N ALA A 152 -36.74 -18.45 -17.51
CA ALA A 152 -37.62 -19.54 -17.07
C ALA A 152 -36.83 -20.85 -16.93
N PRO A 153 -36.46 -21.28 -15.71
CA PRO A 153 -36.77 -20.65 -14.41
C PRO A 153 -35.99 -19.34 -14.16
N PRO A 154 -36.48 -18.45 -13.29
CA PRO A 154 -35.77 -17.25 -12.88
C PRO A 154 -34.41 -17.60 -12.26
N ASP A 155 -33.34 -16.95 -12.70
CA ASP A 155 -31.97 -17.17 -12.23
C ASP A 155 -31.46 -16.09 -11.26
N GLY A 156 -32.25 -15.04 -11.04
CA GLY A 156 -31.95 -13.93 -10.13
C GLY A 156 -31.14 -12.80 -10.77
N VAL A 157 -30.83 -12.88 -12.06
CA VAL A 157 -30.16 -11.83 -12.84
C VAL A 157 -31.21 -11.09 -13.67
N GLY A 158 -31.19 -9.75 -13.65
CA GLY A 158 -32.11 -8.98 -14.49
C GLY A 158 -31.69 -8.98 -15.95
N ASP A 159 -32.56 -9.49 -16.80
CA ASP A 159 -32.42 -9.47 -18.25
C ASP A 159 -32.77 -8.08 -18.83
N VAL A 160 -33.77 -7.42 -18.21
CA VAL A 160 -34.30 -6.14 -18.69
C VAL A 160 -34.19 -5.07 -17.62
N SER A 161 -33.72 -3.89 -18.00
CA SER A 161 -33.69 -2.71 -17.13
C SER A 161 -35.09 -2.19 -16.78
N ARG A 162 -35.33 -1.86 -15.50
CA ARG A 162 -36.53 -1.13 -15.06
C ARG A 162 -36.46 0.39 -15.28
N GLY A 163 -35.32 0.90 -15.74
CA GLY A 163 -35.12 2.31 -16.05
C GLY A 163 -34.41 3.09 -14.94
N PRO A 164 -34.17 4.41 -15.15
CA PRO A 164 -33.43 5.23 -14.18
C PRO A 164 -34.08 5.22 -12.79
N GLY A 165 -33.29 4.96 -11.76
CA GLY A 165 -33.76 4.88 -10.37
C GLY A 165 -34.01 3.47 -9.85
N ASP A 166 -33.73 2.43 -10.64
CA ASP A 166 -33.75 1.05 -10.14
C ASP A 166 -32.66 0.83 -9.07
N GLY A 167 -33.10 0.68 -7.82
CA GLY A 167 -32.30 0.31 -6.67
C GLY A 167 -32.67 -1.06 -6.12
N GLY A 168 -33.26 -1.94 -6.92
CA GLY A 168 -33.79 -3.24 -6.49
C GLY A 168 -32.77 -4.10 -5.72
N ASN A 169 -31.52 -4.18 -6.19
CA ASN A 169 -30.46 -4.91 -5.49
C ASN A 169 -30.06 -4.22 -4.19
N ALA A 170 -30.07 -2.89 -4.14
CA ALA A 170 -29.82 -2.15 -2.90
C ALA A 170 -30.93 -2.38 -1.86
N ILE A 171 -32.19 -2.49 -2.30
CA ILE A 171 -33.32 -2.84 -1.43
C ILE A 171 -33.21 -4.29 -0.95
N LEU A 172 -32.82 -5.23 -1.82
CA LEU A 172 -32.60 -6.62 -1.43
C LEU A 172 -31.45 -6.75 -0.42
N LEU A 173 -30.36 -6.01 -0.62
CA LEU A 173 -29.26 -5.93 0.33
C LEU A 173 -29.73 -5.36 1.67
N ALA A 174 -30.55 -4.31 1.67
CA ALA A 174 -31.13 -3.77 2.89
C ALA A 174 -32.08 -4.78 3.57
N ALA A 175 -32.83 -5.55 2.79
CA ALA A 175 -33.75 -6.58 3.29
C ALA A 175 -33.03 -7.78 3.91
N LEU A 176 -31.75 -8.04 3.56
CA LEU A 176 -30.97 -9.08 4.22
C LEU A 176 -30.89 -8.88 5.74
N ARG A 177 -30.94 -7.64 6.22
CA ARG A 177 -30.99 -7.33 7.67
C ARG A 177 -32.11 -8.09 8.39
N GLU A 178 -33.29 -8.16 7.78
CA GLU A 178 -34.50 -8.79 8.33
C GLU A 178 -34.70 -10.22 7.79
N SER A 179 -33.79 -10.70 6.94
CA SER A 179 -33.88 -12.03 6.37
C SER A 179 -33.31 -13.07 7.33
N ASN A 180 -34.00 -14.21 7.43
CA ASN A 180 -33.59 -15.32 8.27
C ASN A 180 -32.43 -16.11 7.61
N THR A 181 -31.23 -15.52 7.58
CA THR A 181 -30.03 -16.16 7.04
C THR A 181 -29.08 -16.67 8.11
N MET A 182 -29.31 -16.30 9.37
CA MET A 182 -28.49 -16.70 10.51
C MET A 182 -29.10 -17.92 11.22
N GLU A 183 -28.32 -18.56 12.10
CA GLU A 183 -28.78 -19.68 12.94
C GLU A 183 -29.34 -20.88 12.14
N GLY A 184 -28.80 -21.17 10.96
CA GLY A 184 -29.30 -22.24 10.09
C GLY A 184 -30.61 -21.89 9.36
N GLY A 185 -30.94 -20.59 9.28
CA GLY A 185 -32.08 -20.08 8.51
C GLY A 185 -33.28 -19.68 9.37
N THR A 186 -33.13 -19.58 10.69
CA THR A 186 -34.22 -19.26 11.63
C THR A 186 -34.12 -17.87 12.24
N GLY A 187 -32.94 -17.26 12.25
CA GLY A 187 -32.69 -15.96 12.89
C GLY A 187 -32.25 -14.88 11.90
N THR A 188 -32.59 -13.63 12.21
CA THR A 188 -32.11 -12.46 11.46
C THR A 188 -30.68 -12.09 11.84
N TYR A 189 -30.04 -11.21 11.05
CA TYR A 189 -28.74 -10.62 11.47
C TYR A 189 -28.86 -9.85 12.78
N ASN A 190 -29.98 -9.17 12.99
CA ASN A 190 -30.22 -8.39 14.21
C ASN A 190 -30.32 -9.31 15.43
N ASP A 191 -31.05 -10.42 15.31
CA ASP A 191 -31.19 -11.40 16.40
C ASP A 191 -29.86 -12.04 16.77
N PHE A 192 -29.05 -12.40 15.76
CA PHE A 192 -27.71 -12.94 15.99
C PHE A 192 -26.81 -11.96 16.74
N VAL A 193 -26.80 -10.67 16.34
CA VAL A 193 -26.01 -9.64 17.02
C VAL A 193 -26.50 -9.40 18.45
N ILE A 194 -27.82 -9.39 18.67
CA ILE A 194 -28.41 -9.27 20.01
C ILE A 194 -28.04 -10.47 20.88
N GLY A 195 -28.10 -11.69 20.33
CA GLY A 195 -27.71 -12.91 21.03
C GLY A 195 -26.25 -12.89 21.45
N MET A 196 -25.34 -12.53 20.53
CA MET A 196 -23.91 -12.38 20.81
C MET A 196 -23.65 -11.32 21.88
N LEU A 197 -24.29 -10.15 21.79
CA LEU A 197 -24.18 -9.10 22.81
C LEU A 197 -24.72 -9.54 24.17
N GLY A 198 -25.80 -10.33 24.16
CA GLY A 198 -26.37 -10.93 25.37
C GLY A 198 -25.38 -11.87 26.05
N GLU A 199 -24.74 -12.76 25.30
CA GLU A 199 -23.73 -13.69 25.80
C GLU A 199 -22.53 -12.94 26.42
N ILE A 200 -21.98 -11.96 25.69
CA ILE A 200 -20.90 -11.11 26.19
C ILE A 200 -21.33 -10.38 27.47
N GLY A 201 -22.56 -9.86 27.52
CA GLY A 201 -23.10 -9.18 28.71
C GLY A 201 -23.22 -10.11 29.93
N VAL A 202 -23.66 -11.36 29.71
CA VAL A 202 -23.74 -12.38 30.77
C VAL A 202 -22.35 -12.74 31.29
N GLU A 203 -21.38 -12.94 30.39
CA GLU A 203 -20.01 -13.29 30.75
C GLU A 203 -19.29 -12.13 31.46
N ALA A 204 -19.46 -10.90 30.98
CA ALA A 204 -18.94 -9.70 31.64
C ALA A 204 -19.51 -9.56 33.06
N GLY A 205 -20.82 -9.73 33.24
CA GLY A 205 -21.46 -9.70 34.56
C GLY A 205 -21.01 -10.85 35.48
N ALA A 206 -20.70 -12.02 34.92
CA ALA A 206 -20.11 -13.12 35.68
C ALA A 206 -18.68 -12.80 36.14
N ALA A 207 -17.86 -12.21 35.27
CA ALA A 207 -16.49 -11.80 35.58
C ALA A 207 -16.46 -10.71 36.67
N GLU A 208 -17.34 -9.70 36.60
CA GLU A 208 -17.44 -8.64 37.61
C GLU A 208 -17.85 -9.18 39.00
N ARG A 209 -18.82 -10.09 39.04
CA ARG A 209 -19.19 -10.79 40.28
C ARG A 209 -18.04 -11.62 40.83
N SER A 210 -17.30 -12.31 39.97
CA SER A 210 -16.12 -13.10 40.36
C SER A 210 -15.02 -12.21 40.94
N GLN A 211 -14.74 -11.06 40.30
CA GLN A 211 -13.78 -10.08 40.81
C GLN A 211 -14.19 -9.58 42.19
N THR A 212 -15.46 -9.18 42.37
CA THR A 212 -15.97 -8.70 43.65
C THR A 212 -15.83 -9.76 44.75
N ALA A 213 -16.12 -11.02 44.43
CA ALA A 213 -15.96 -12.13 45.37
C ALA A 213 -14.48 -12.35 45.76
N LEU A 214 -13.57 -12.30 44.78
CA LEU A 214 -12.13 -12.41 45.02
C LEU A 214 -11.59 -11.23 45.84
N ASP A 215 -12.04 -10.00 45.59
CA ASP A 215 -11.64 -8.82 46.37
C ASP A 215 -12.11 -8.91 47.83
N ALA A 216 -13.33 -9.41 48.04
CA ALA A 216 -13.84 -9.71 49.39
C ALA A 216 -12.98 -10.78 50.08
N GLN A 217 -12.61 -11.85 49.35
CA GLN A 217 -11.75 -12.90 49.87
C GLN A 217 -10.34 -12.39 50.21
N ILE A 218 -9.75 -11.56 49.35
CA ILE A 218 -8.45 -10.92 49.60
C ILE A 218 -8.53 -10.05 50.86
N THR A 219 -9.60 -9.28 51.02
CA THR A 219 -9.81 -8.43 52.20
C THR A 219 -9.88 -9.27 53.47
N GLN A 220 -10.65 -10.37 53.46
CA GLN A 220 -10.72 -11.30 54.58
C GLN A 220 -9.35 -11.92 54.92
N LEU A 221 -8.59 -12.33 53.90
CA LEU A 221 -7.25 -12.89 54.09
C LEU A 221 -6.27 -11.86 54.65
N LYS A 222 -6.35 -10.60 54.22
CA LYS A 222 -5.56 -9.50 54.79
C LYS A 222 -5.89 -9.28 56.26
N SER A 223 -7.18 -9.22 56.63
CA SER A 223 -7.57 -9.07 58.04
C SER A 223 -7.10 -10.24 58.91
N ARG A 224 -7.20 -11.49 58.42
CA ARG A 224 -6.65 -12.66 59.15
C ARG A 224 -5.13 -12.60 59.29
N ARG A 225 -4.43 -12.13 58.25
CA ARG A 225 -2.99 -11.94 58.32
C ARG A 225 -2.62 -10.87 59.35
N GLU A 226 -3.35 -9.77 59.40
CA GLU A 226 -3.20 -8.72 60.41
C GLU A 226 -3.56 -9.20 61.82
N GLU A 227 -4.51 -10.12 61.98
CA GLU A 227 -4.83 -10.71 63.29
C GLU A 227 -3.67 -11.60 63.82
N ILE A 228 -3.01 -12.35 62.92
CA ILE A 228 -1.89 -13.24 63.29
C ILE A 228 -0.57 -12.46 63.42
N GLN A 229 -0.32 -11.48 62.53
CA GLN A 229 0.93 -10.71 62.49
C GLN A 229 0.84 -9.39 63.26
N GLY A 230 -0.36 -8.99 63.65
CA GLY A 230 -0.62 -7.78 64.41
C GLY A 230 -0.20 -7.97 65.85
N VAL A 231 0.92 -7.33 66.19
CA VAL A 231 1.36 -7.22 67.56
C VAL A 231 0.53 -6.13 68.24
N SER A 232 -0.14 -6.47 69.34
CA SER A 232 -0.88 -5.48 70.13
C SER A 232 0.13 -4.57 70.85
N ILE A 233 0.17 -3.29 70.47
CA ILE A 233 1.03 -2.28 71.10
C ILE A 233 0.77 -2.19 72.60
N ASP A 234 -0.48 -2.42 73.03
CA ASP A 234 -0.84 -2.42 74.44
C ASP A 234 -0.25 -3.63 75.18
N GLU A 235 -0.26 -4.82 74.58
CA GLU A 235 0.39 -6.00 75.16
C GLU A 235 1.92 -5.83 75.20
N GLU A 236 2.53 -5.31 74.13
CA GLU A 236 3.96 -5.01 74.11
C GLU A 236 4.33 -3.92 75.11
N MET A 237 3.47 -2.91 75.33
CA MET A 237 3.68 -1.88 76.34
C MET A 237 3.57 -2.44 77.75
N ILE A 238 2.59 -3.31 78.01
CA ILE A 238 2.47 -4.02 79.29
C ILE A 238 3.71 -4.89 79.53
N ASN A 239 4.17 -5.62 78.51
CA ASN A 239 5.39 -6.42 78.58
C ASN A 239 6.62 -5.53 78.82
N MET A 240 6.73 -4.39 78.14
CA MET A 240 7.80 -3.41 78.35
C MET A 240 7.80 -2.89 79.80
N ILE A 241 6.65 -2.47 80.33
CA ILE A 241 6.51 -2.01 81.72
C ILE A 241 6.86 -3.13 82.70
N LYS A 242 6.45 -4.37 82.42
CA LYS A 242 6.79 -5.55 83.23
C LYS A 242 8.30 -5.79 83.25
N TYR A 243 8.97 -5.73 82.10
CA TYR A 243 10.42 -5.85 82.02
C TYR A 243 11.14 -4.70 82.72
N GLN A 244 10.67 -3.46 82.56
CA GLN A 244 11.21 -2.29 83.27
C GLN A 244 11.12 -2.46 84.79
N ARG A 245 9.96 -2.85 85.32
CA ARG A 245 9.79 -3.14 86.76
C ARG A 245 10.66 -4.31 87.22
N GLY A 246 10.80 -5.35 86.40
CA GLY A 246 11.70 -6.46 86.67
C GLY A 246 13.15 -6.02 86.77
N PHE A 247 13.61 -5.15 85.86
CA PHE A 247 14.95 -4.56 85.90
C PHE A 247 15.16 -3.68 87.13
N GLU A 248 14.20 -2.83 87.49
CA GLU A 248 14.27 -2.02 88.71
C GLU A 248 14.36 -2.91 89.97
N ALA A 249 13.58 -3.98 90.03
CA ALA A 249 13.63 -4.93 91.14
C ALA A 249 14.99 -5.65 91.21
N ALA A 250 15.52 -6.09 90.06
CA ALA A 250 16.84 -6.71 89.99
C ALA A 250 17.96 -5.73 90.41
N ALA A 251 17.88 -4.47 89.99
CA ALA A 251 18.82 -3.42 90.39
C ALA A 251 18.77 -3.15 91.90
N ARG A 252 17.57 -3.15 92.51
CA ARG A 252 17.44 -3.05 93.97
C ARG A 252 18.03 -4.26 94.68
N ILE A 253 17.82 -5.47 94.18
CA ILE A 253 18.43 -6.69 94.75
C ILE A 253 19.95 -6.58 94.70
N ILE A 254 20.53 -6.17 93.57
CA ILE A 254 21.98 -5.97 93.44
C ILE A 254 22.48 -4.90 94.42
N SER A 255 21.78 -3.78 94.55
CA SER A 255 22.14 -2.74 95.53
C SER A 255 22.07 -3.24 96.97
N THR A 256 21.06 -4.03 97.33
CA THR A 256 20.98 -4.64 98.66
C THR A 256 22.08 -5.66 98.89
N MET A 257 22.44 -6.46 97.88
CA MET A 257 23.59 -7.37 97.95
C MET A 257 24.89 -6.60 98.13
N ASP A 258 25.10 -5.50 97.42
CA ASP A 258 26.28 -4.65 97.59
C ASP A 258 26.37 -4.06 99.01
N GLN A 259 25.26 -3.61 99.57
CA GLN A 259 25.20 -3.17 100.98
C GLN A 259 25.53 -4.30 101.97
N VAL A 260 25.01 -5.50 101.74
CA VAL A 260 25.34 -6.68 102.56
C VAL A 260 26.82 -7.04 102.44
N LEU A 261 27.41 -6.98 101.25
CA LEU A 261 28.84 -7.21 101.06
C LEU A 261 29.70 -6.15 101.74
N GLN A 262 29.33 -4.87 101.63
CA GLN A 262 30.04 -3.78 102.31
C GLN A 262 30.00 -3.92 103.83
N THR A 263 28.85 -4.28 104.41
CA THR A 263 28.72 -4.51 105.85
C THR A 263 29.54 -5.70 106.33
N LEU A 264 29.58 -6.81 105.57
CA LEU A 264 30.45 -7.95 105.87
C LEU A 264 31.94 -7.57 105.83
N ILE A 265 32.36 -6.77 104.85
CA ILE A 265 33.74 -6.27 104.75
C ILE A 265 34.09 -5.34 105.93
N ALA A 266 33.15 -4.48 106.36
CA ALA A 266 33.36 -3.55 107.46
C ALA A 266 33.47 -4.24 108.84
N LEU A 267 32.76 -5.36 109.05
CA LEU A 267 32.86 -6.20 110.25
C LEU A 267 34.13 -7.06 110.29
N GLY A 268 34.77 -7.29 109.14
CA GLY A 268 36.01 -8.06 109.01
C GLY A 268 37.30 -7.27 109.30
N ARG A 269 37.19 -6.05 109.82
CA ARG A 269 38.30 -5.20 110.30
C ARG A 269 38.21 -5.04 111.81
#